data_AF-A0A949FID6-F1
#
_entry.id   AF-A0A949FID6-F1
#
_cell.length_a   1.000
_cell.length_b   1.000
_cell.length_c   1.000
_cell.angle_alpha   90.00
_cell.angle_beta   90.00
_cell.angle_gamma   90.00
#
_symmetry.space_group_name_H-M   'P 1'
#
loop_
_entity.id
_entity.type
_entity.pdbx_description
1 polymer ?
#
loop_
_entity_poly.entity_id
_entity_poly.type
_entity_poly.pdbx_seq_one_letter_code
_entity_poly.pdbx_strand_id
1 'polypeptide(L)'
;APKAPQKLSYLNVLGSGREQFGLGLYTKAETHWQLCAQNVAIDGVTLASFTYDSIHEIDPIDKELWEEYQLPLETADAFPCYLHLVRGKAVQPQEKEIEYLTILLQALAQSNEAEIDSGRWEKSVRIGNKTVICRLAIPDLLSPPSREEWMERGRMPDPRENERLFQWMQKEFAKNSDMDTSDLNQLINNKCVGRPLDTFDFPSSTPEDQADNLYYEAIANFGRRRIKLARQAIAIDPNHANATFLLAESTWDIEERIRLLEGLITSWSAQNMELFREEIGQFWLVSQTRPYLRALGELAATYGYNGQRNEAIALYQEILRLNENDNLGARYLIVPLLLNQNREAEAIQVLEKYPEQTASWLYSSALIAYRQHGGHSPIAKKKLQNALKFNDHVVEFLDPETPPYMPEHYGLGSREEAAVVAAEQKEVWSETAGFIPYLLEQADEHAIEQSEQRKRSRRRLPTNAKSKQKKL
;
A
#
# COMPACT_ATOMS: atom_id res chain seq x y z
N ALA A 1 -8.09 -24.87 -28.79
CA ALA A 1 -7.54 -24.40 -27.51
C ALA A 1 -7.91 -25.43 -26.46
N PRO A 2 -7.01 -25.80 -25.54
CA PRO A 2 -7.40 -26.61 -24.39
C PRO A 2 -8.50 -25.80 -23.67
N LYS A 3 -9.66 -26.42 -23.43
CA LYS A 3 -10.68 -25.77 -22.62
C LYS A 3 -10.11 -25.74 -21.21
N ALA A 4 -9.94 -24.54 -20.64
CA ALA A 4 -9.51 -24.42 -19.26
C ALA A 4 -10.39 -25.36 -18.41
N PRO A 5 -9.82 -26.12 -17.46
CA PRO A 5 -10.63 -26.72 -16.42
C PRO A 5 -11.58 -25.66 -15.89
N GLN A 6 -12.85 -26.00 -15.66
CA GLN A 6 -13.91 -25.03 -15.37
C GLN A 6 -13.49 -23.99 -14.30
N LYS A 7 -12.60 -24.38 -13.40
CA LYS A 7 -12.10 -23.60 -12.27
C LYS A 7 -10.96 -22.62 -12.54
N LEU A 8 -10.30 -22.68 -13.71
CA LEU A 8 -9.08 -21.92 -14.04
C LEU A 8 -9.29 -20.93 -15.20
N SER A 9 -10.53 -20.46 -15.37
CA SER A 9 -10.94 -19.66 -16.53
C SER A 9 -10.49 -18.19 -16.45
N TYR A 10 -10.20 -17.70 -15.23
CA TYR A 10 -9.74 -16.35 -14.96
C TYR A 10 -8.55 -16.40 -14.02
N LEU A 11 -7.64 -15.45 -14.19
CA LEU A 11 -6.47 -15.29 -13.33
C LEU A 11 -6.23 -13.82 -13.01
N ASN A 12 -5.62 -13.57 -11.85
CA ASN A 12 -5.02 -12.30 -11.50
C ASN A 12 -3.59 -12.53 -10.98
N VAL A 13 -2.76 -11.49 -11.01
CA VAL A 13 -1.47 -11.49 -10.32
C VAL A 13 -1.73 -11.14 -8.85
N LEU A 14 -1.21 -11.95 -7.94
CA LEU A 14 -1.25 -11.71 -6.51
C LEU A 14 -0.02 -10.90 -6.10
N GLY A 15 -0.26 -9.88 -5.30
CA GLY A 15 0.78 -9.06 -4.74
C GLY A 15 0.32 -8.34 -3.49
N SER A 16 1.27 -8.04 -2.61
CA SER A 16 1.09 -7.32 -1.36
C SER A 16 2.42 -6.69 -0.99
N GLY A 17 2.43 -5.59 -0.23
CA GLY A 17 3.66 -5.07 0.36
C GLY A 17 4.78 -4.73 -0.64
N ARG A 18 4.45 -4.35 -1.89
CA ARG A 18 5.40 -4.08 -3.00
C ARG A 18 6.03 -5.33 -3.63
N GLU A 19 5.52 -6.51 -3.33
CA GLU A 19 5.93 -7.78 -3.94
C GLU A 19 4.81 -8.40 -4.77
N GLN A 20 5.20 -9.17 -5.79
CA GLN A 20 4.32 -10.12 -6.47
C GLN A 20 4.78 -11.53 -6.11
N PHE A 21 3.86 -12.37 -5.65
CA PHE A 21 4.21 -13.70 -5.14
C PHE A 21 3.47 -14.82 -5.85
N GLY A 22 2.59 -14.53 -6.81
CA GLY A 22 1.90 -15.59 -7.54
C GLY A 22 0.70 -15.17 -8.39
N LEU A 23 -0.15 -16.14 -8.66
CA LEU A 23 -1.39 -16.02 -9.42
C LEU A 23 -2.57 -16.49 -8.58
N GLY A 24 -3.66 -15.73 -8.61
CA GLY A 24 -4.97 -16.17 -8.10
C GLY A 24 -5.81 -16.65 -9.26
N LEU A 25 -6.52 -17.75 -9.06
CA LEU A 25 -7.20 -18.50 -10.12
C LEU A 25 -8.68 -18.64 -9.75
N TYR A 26 -9.55 -18.30 -10.70
CA TYR A 26 -10.99 -18.22 -10.46
C TYR A 26 -11.80 -18.89 -11.56
N THR A 27 -12.94 -19.44 -11.14
CA THR A 27 -13.96 -19.95 -12.05
C THR A 27 -14.66 -18.81 -12.79
N LYS A 28 -14.89 -17.69 -12.10
CA LYS A 28 -15.56 -16.48 -12.61
C LYS A 28 -14.80 -15.26 -12.13
N ALA A 29 -14.62 -14.26 -13.00
CA ALA A 29 -14.05 -12.97 -12.62
C ALA A 29 -14.81 -12.30 -11.46
N GLU A 30 -16.14 -12.47 -11.45
CA GLU A 30 -17.02 -11.94 -10.40
C GLU A 30 -16.59 -12.33 -8.97
N THR A 31 -16.06 -13.55 -8.78
CA THR A 31 -15.60 -13.99 -7.47
C THR A 31 -14.42 -13.15 -6.97
N HIS A 32 -13.50 -12.78 -7.87
CA HIS A 32 -12.38 -11.89 -7.53
C HIS A 32 -12.91 -10.50 -7.11
N TRP A 33 -13.83 -9.94 -7.89
CA TRP A 33 -14.38 -8.61 -7.60
C TRP A 33 -15.23 -8.56 -6.33
N GLN A 34 -15.98 -9.62 -6.02
CA GLN A 34 -16.71 -9.71 -4.76
C GLN A 34 -15.76 -9.76 -3.54
N LEU A 35 -14.59 -10.38 -3.67
CA LEU A 35 -13.55 -10.34 -2.64
C LEU A 35 -12.95 -8.95 -2.50
N CYS A 36 -12.62 -8.28 -3.62
CA CYS A 36 -12.12 -6.90 -3.61
C CYS A 36 -13.13 -5.93 -2.97
N ALA A 37 -14.42 -6.09 -3.27
CA ALA A 37 -15.51 -5.32 -2.68
C ALA A 37 -15.86 -5.73 -1.24
N GLN A 38 -15.17 -6.73 -0.67
CA GLN A 38 -15.45 -7.29 0.66
C GLN A 38 -16.90 -7.77 0.85
N ASN A 39 -17.58 -8.12 -0.25
CA ASN A 39 -18.96 -8.61 -0.25
C ASN A 39 -19.05 -10.09 0.15
N VAL A 40 -17.93 -10.82 0.09
CA VAL A 40 -17.82 -12.21 0.49
C VAL A 40 -16.53 -12.42 1.29
N ALA A 41 -16.58 -13.29 2.29
CA ALA A 41 -15.40 -13.68 3.04
C ALA A 41 -14.60 -14.76 2.27
N ILE A 42 -13.28 -14.74 2.43
CA ILE A 42 -12.35 -15.63 1.71
C ILE A 42 -12.59 -17.11 2.02
N ASP A 43 -13.04 -17.44 3.23
CA ASP A 43 -13.39 -18.79 3.67
C ASP A 43 -14.69 -19.31 3.01
N GLY A 44 -15.54 -18.40 2.54
CA GLY A 44 -16.81 -18.70 1.88
C GLY A 44 -16.70 -19.04 0.40
N VAL A 45 -15.55 -18.82 -0.23
CA VAL A 45 -15.34 -19.02 -1.67
C VAL A 45 -14.43 -20.22 -1.97
N THR A 46 -14.47 -20.69 -3.21
CA THR A 46 -13.46 -21.64 -3.72
C THR A 46 -12.36 -20.83 -4.38
N LEU A 47 -11.15 -20.94 -3.86
CA LEU A 47 -9.98 -20.21 -4.33
C LEU A 47 -8.90 -21.20 -4.73
N ALA A 48 -8.28 -20.99 -5.89
CA ALA A 48 -7.02 -21.62 -6.23
C ALA A 48 -5.97 -20.53 -6.39
N SER A 49 -4.75 -20.80 -5.95
CA SER A 49 -3.60 -19.93 -6.13
C SER A 49 -2.37 -20.74 -6.50
N PHE A 50 -1.49 -20.10 -7.23
CA PHE A 50 -0.17 -20.61 -7.54
C PHE A 50 0.86 -19.57 -7.07
N THR A 51 1.66 -19.91 -6.06
CA THR A 51 2.65 -19.02 -5.46
C THR A 51 4.06 -19.61 -5.55
N TYR A 52 5.05 -18.80 -5.19
CA TYR A 52 6.41 -19.26 -4.96
C TYR A 52 6.77 -19.04 -3.50
N ASP A 53 6.93 -20.13 -2.75
CA ASP A 53 7.23 -20.09 -1.31
C ASP A 53 8.62 -20.67 -1.05
N SER A 54 9.16 -20.45 0.16
CA SER A 54 10.44 -21.02 0.57
C SER A 54 10.37 -22.54 0.62
N ILE A 55 11.36 -23.24 0.05
CA ILE A 55 11.48 -24.71 0.17
C ILE A 55 11.63 -25.18 1.63
N HIS A 56 11.92 -24.27 2.55
CA HIS A 56 11.98 -24.56 3.99
C HIS A 56 10.62 -24.51 4.68
N GLU A 57 9.60 -23.97 4.02
CA GLU A 57 8.26 -23.74 4.57
C GLU A 57 7.19 -24.66 3.96
N ILE A 58 7.55 -25.45 2.95
CA ILE A 58 6.65 -26.39 2.29
C ILE A 58 6.52 -27.72 3.05
N ASP A 59 5.53 -28.54 2.65
CA ASP A 59 5.35 -29.88 3.17
C ASP A 59 6.62 -30.74 2.93
N PRO A 60 7.17 -31.40 3.96
CA PRO A 60 8.35 -32.24 3.81
C PRO A 60 8.23 -33.32 2.72
N ILE A 61 7.02 -33.83 2.47
CA ILE A 61 6.77 -34.85 1.44
C ILE A 61 6.98 -34.25 0.04
N ASP A 62 6.47 -33.04 -0.21
CA ASP A 62 6.64 -32.38 -1.51
C ASP A 62 8.12 -32.07 -1.78
N LYS A 63 8.85 -31.68 -0.73
CA LYS A 63 10.31 -31.51 -0.79
C LYS A 63 11.04 -32.80 -1.15
N GLU A 64 10.77 -33.89 -0.44
CA GLU A 64 11.40 -35.20 -0.68
C GLU A 64 11.14 -35.68 -2.12
N LEU A 65 9.89 -35.54 -2.60
CA LEU A 65 9.55 -35.88 -3.98
C LEU A 65 10.31 -35.01 -4.99
N TRP A 66 10.42 -33.70 -4.75
CA TRP A 66 11.15 -32.79 -5.64
C TRP A 66 12.63 -33.19 -5.79
N GLU A 67 13.26 -33.55 -4.66
CA GLU A 67 14.64 -34.05 -4.60
C GLU A 67 14.78 -35.42 -5.29
N GLU A 68 13.85 -36.35 -5.03
CA GLU A 68 13.82 -37.69 -5.63
C GLU A 68 13.75 -37.61 -7.17
N TYR A 69 12.91 -36.72 -7.71
CA TYR A 69 12.76 -36.51 -9.15
C TYR A 69 13.82 -35.59 -9.76
N GLN A 70 14.78 -35.09 -8.96
CA GLN A 70 15.86 -34.19 -9.40
C GLN A 70 15.35 -32.96 -10.15
N LEU A 71 14.23 -32.39 -9.69
CA LEU A 71 13.64 -31.22 -10.31
C LEU A 71 14.43 -29.96 -9.95
N PRO A 72 14.78 -29.09 -10.91
CA PRO A 72 15.55 -27.89 -10.64
C PRO A 72 14.71 -26.86 -9.88
N LEU A 73 15.35 -26.14 -8.95
CA LEU A 73 14.87 -24.87 -8.42
C LEU A 73 15.70 -23.77 -9.08
N GLU A 74 15.09 -23.01 -9.99
CA GLU A 74 15.80 -21.94 -10.72
C GLU A 74 16.38 -20.88 -9.77
N THR A 75 15.65 -20.59 -8.71
CA THR A 75 16.12 -19.84 -7.54
C THR A 75 15.96 -20.77 -6.33
N ALA A 76 17.03 -21.01 -5.57
CA ALA A 76 17.08 -22.03 -4.52
C ALA A 76 15.91 -21.99 -3.51
N ASP A 77 15.31 -20.80 -3.33
CA ASP A 77 14.22 -20.56 -2.38
C ASP A 77 12.83 -20.38 -3.01
N ALA A 78 12.64 -20.48 -4.33
CA ALA A 78 11.31 -20.30 -4.95
C ALA A 78 10.70 -21.64 -5.35
N PHE A 79 10.08 -22.31 -4.38
CA PHE A 79 9.35 -23.55 -4.62
C PHE A 79 7.95 -23.25 -5.17
N PRO A 80 7.53 -23.84 -6.30
CA PRO A 80 6.21 -23.62 -6.87
C PRO A 80 5.12 -24.32 -6.05
N CYS A 81 4.26 -23.52 -5.42
CA CYS A 81 3.18 -24.00 -4.55
C CYS A 81 1.83 -23.82 -5.23
N TYR A 82 1.08 -24.91 -5.40
CA TYR A 82 -0.33 -24.83 -5.81
C TYR A 82 -1.24 -25.11 -4.62
N LEU A 83 -1.99 -24.09 -4.22
CA LEU A 83 -2.97 -24.19 -3.15
C LEU A 83 -4.38 -24.11 -3.73
N HIS A 84 -5.20 -25.10 -3.42
CA HIS A 84 -6.62 -25.09 -3.77
C HIS A 84 -7.47 -25.26 -2.52
N LEU A 85 -8.18 -24.20 -2.14
CA LEU A 85 -9.05 -24.16 -0.99
C LEU A 85 -10.52 -24.30 -1.42
N VAL A 86 -11.20 -25.29 -0.87
CA VAL A 86 -12.64 -25.46 -0.99
C VAL A 86 -13.26 -25.28 0.39
N ARG A 87 -13.90 -24.13 0.63
CA ARG A 87 -14.48 -23.77 1.94
C ARG A 87 -13.47 -23.89 3.08
N GLY A 88 -12.29 -23.30 2.88
CA GLY A 88 -11.19 -23.31 3.86
C GLY A 88 -10.41 -24.62 3.97
N LYS A 89 -10.68 -25.65 3.15
CA LYS A 89 -9.95 -26.92 3.17
C LYS A 89 -9.07 -27.09 1.93
N ALA A 90 -7.80 -27.41 2.14
CA ALA A 90 -6.86 -27.71 1.07
C ALA A 90 -7.25 -29.00 0.33
N VAL A 91 -7.15 -28.97 -1.00
CA VAL A 91 -7.43 -30.06 -1.92
C VAL A 91 -6.24 -30.24 -2.85
N GLN A 92 -5.82 -31.50 -3.02
CA GLN A 92 -4.71 -31.84 -3.91
C GLN A 92 -5.04 -31.54 -5.39
N PRO A 93 -4.10 -30.98 -6.17
CA PRO A 93 -4.29 -30.74 -7.59
C PRO A 93 -4.54 -32.03 -8.38
N GLN A 94 -5.34 -31.91 -9.44
CA GLN A 94 -5.47 -32.97 -10.44
C GLN A 94 -4.39 -32.83 -11.53
N GLU A 95 -4.01 -33.94 -12.16
CA GLU A 95 -3.03 -33.96 -13.28
C GLU A 95 -3.35 -32.92 -14.36
N LYS A 96 -4.62 -32.77 -14.73
CA LYS A 96 -5.07 -31.78 -15.73
C LYS A 96 -4.94 -30.33 -15.27
N GLU A 97 -5.01 -30.08 -13.96
CA GLU A 97 -4.83 -28.73 -13.39
C GLU A 97 -3.34 -28.37 -13.45
N ILE A 98 -2.45 -29.31 -13.10
CA ILE A 98 -0.99 -29.13 -13.23
C ILE A 98 -0.59 -28.92 -14.69
N GLU A 99 -1.06 -29.77 -15.62
CA GLU A 99 -0.78 -29.61 -17.06
C GLU A 99 -1.21 -28.23 -17.55
N TYR A 100 -2.41 -27.76 -17.15
CA TYR A 100 -2.89 -26.43 -17.52
C TYR A 100 -2.02 -25.30 -16.98
N LEU A 101 -1.62 -25.37 -15.70
CA LEU A 101 -0.74 -24.37 -15.09
C LEU A 101 0.62 -24.33 -15.77
N THR A 102 1.20 -25.48 -16.11
CA THR A 102 2.44 -25.53 -16.90
C THR A 102 2.29 -24.82 -18.24
N ILE A 103 1.18 -25.06 -18.97
CA ILE A 103 0.90 -24.37 -20.25
C ILE A 103 0.81 -22.86 -20.04
N LEU A 104 0.05 -22.45 -19.02
CA LEU A 104 -0.21 -21.04 -18.72
C LEU A 104 1.08 -20.31 -18.35
N LEU A 105 1.86 -20.84 -17.41
CA LEU A 105 3.11 -20.22 -16.95
C LEU A 105 4.12 -20.11 -18.09
N GLN A 106 4.28 -21.14 -18.92
CA GLN A 106 5.14 -21.06 -20.11
C GLN A 106 4.63 -20.03 -21.13
N ALA A 107 3.32 -19.92 -21.34
CA ALA A 107 2.75 -18.88 -22.20
C ALA A 107 3.04 -17.48 -21.65
N LEU A 108 2.84 -17.26 -20.35
CA LEU A 108 3.13 -15.98 -19.69
C LEU A 108 4.61 -15.63 -19.76
N ALA A 109 5.51 -16.58 -19.47
CA ALA A 109 6.96 -16.38 -19.56
C ALA A 109 7.45 -16.03 -20.98
N GLN A 110 6.76 -16.53 -22.02
CA GLN A 110 7.05 -16.19 -23.42
C GLN A 110 6.42 -14.88 -23.87
N SER A 111 5.55 -14.26 -23.06
CA SER A 111 4.81 -13.05 -23.43
C SER A 111 5.68 -11.81 -23.28
N ASN A 112 5.52 -10.86 -24.19
CA ASN A 112 6.21 -9.58 -24.12
C ASN A 112 5.23 -8.43 -23.85
N GLU A 113 5.77 -7.26 -23.52
CA GLU A 113 4.97 -6.08 -23.17
C GLU A 113 4.00 -5.66 -24.27
N ALA A 114 4.40 -5.69 -25.55
CA ALA A 114 3.56 -5.25 -26.66
C ALA A 114 2.33 -6.17 -26.84
N GLU A 115 2.51 -7.47 -26.64
CA GLU A 115 1.43 -8.45 -26.63
C GLU A 115 0.46 -8.21 -25.46
N ILE A 116 0.98 -7.94 -24.27
CA ILE A 116 0.17 -7.61 -23.10
C ILE A 116 -0.60 -6.31 -23.33
N ASP A 117 0.04 -5.29 -23.93
CA ASP A 117 -0.55 -3.97 -24.24
C ASP A 117 -1.62 -4.02 -25.35
N SER A 118 -1.61 -5.07 -26.16
CA SER A 118 -2.68 -5.34 -27.13
C SER A 118 -3.98 -5.80 -26.45
N GLY A 119 -3.89 -6.31 -25.21
CA GLY A 119 -5.00 -6.88 -24.46
C GLY A 119 -5.47 -8.24 -24.95
N ARG A 120 -4.93 -8.77 -26.06
CA ARG A 120 -5.22 -10.12 -26.54
C ARG A 120 -4.07 -10.67 -27.37
N TRP A 121 -3.54 -11.82 -26.97
CA TRP A 121 -2.44 -12.48 -27.68
C TRP A 121 -2.53 -14.00 -27.59
N GLU A 122 -1.69 -14.68 -28.39
CA GLU A 122 -1.61 -16.14 -28.42
C GLU A 122 -0.17 -16.62 -28.27
N LYS A 123 0.01 -17.77 -27.62
CA LYS A 123 1.31 -18.45 -27.48
C LYS A 123 1.20 -19.92 -27.82
N SER A 124 2.20 -20.42 -28.56
CA SER A 124 2.34 -21.84 -28.85
C SER A 124 3.28 -22.47 -27.85
N VAL A 125 2.74 -23.28 -26.95
CA VAL A 125 3.47 -23.93 -25.87
C VAL A 125 3.66 -25.41 -26.19
N ARG A 126 4.84 -25.96 -25.95
CA ARG A 126 5.14 -27.38 -26.19
C ARG A 126 5.19 -28.14 -24.87
N ILE A 127 4.34 -29.15 -24.72
CA ILE A 127 4.34 -30.07 -23.59
C ILE A 127 4.56 -31.49 -24.11
N GLY A 128 5.73 -32.05 -23.80
CA GLY A 128 6.21 -33.30 -24.37
C GLY A 128 6.18 -33.27 -25.90
N ASN A 129 5.35 -34.13 -26.49
CA ASN A 129 5.18 -34.25 -27.94
C ASN A 129 3.97 -33.47 -28.49
N LYS A 130 3.26 -32.70 -27.66
CA LYS A 130 2.08 -31.93 -28.05
C LYS A 130 2.42 -30.44 -28.12
N THR A 131 1.85 -29.76 -29.10
CA THR A 131 1.84 -28.29 -29.16
C THR A 131 0.44 -27.79 -28.87
N VAL A 132 0.35 -26.84 -27.95
CA VAL A 132 -0.89 -26.28 -27.44
C VAL A 132 -0.90 -24.78 -27.67
N ILE A 133 -1.96 -24.28 -28.29
CA ILE A 133 -2.16 -22.83 -28.47
C ILE A 133 -2.92 -22.30 -27.26
N CYS A 134 -2.24 -21.46 -26.47
CA CYS A 134 -2.80 -20.68 -25.37
C CYS A 134 -3.26 -19.33 -25.91
N ARG A 135 -4.49 -18.92 -25.56
CA ARG A 135 -5.06 -17.61 -25.93
C ARG A 135 -5.32 -16.84 -24.67
N LEU A 136 -4.69 -15.67 -24.55
CA LEU A 136 -4.74 -14.82 -23.37
C LEU A 136 -5.43 -13.50 -23.73
N ALA A 137 -6.18 -12.96 -22.77
CA ALA A 137 -6.83 -11.68 -22.91
C ALA A 137 -6.92 -10.98 -21.56
N ILE A 138 -6.86 -9.65 -21.58
CA ILE A 138 -7.11 -8.79 -20.43
C ILE A 138 -8.45 -8.09 -20.70
N PRO A 139 -9.58 -8.60 -20.16
CA PRO A 139 -10.91 -8.09 -20.49
C PRO A 139 -11.05 -6.58 -20.23
N ASP A 140 -10.60 -6.11 -19.07
CA ASP A 140 -10.70 -4.69 -18.69
C ASP A 140 -9.81 -3.76 -19.54
N LEU A 141 -8.83 -4.30 -20.29
CA LEU A 141 -8.06 -3.51 -21.24
C LEU A 141 -8.78 -3.40 -22.59
N LEU A 142 -9.49 -4.46 -22.99
CA LEU A 142 -10.27 -4.52 -24.24
C LEU A 142 -11.62 -3.81 -24.13
N SER A 143 -12.22 -3.85 -22.94
CA SER A 143 -13.51 -3.24 -22.62
C SER A 143 -13.40 -2.62 -21.23
N PRO A 144 -12.87 -1.39 -21.13
CA PRO A 144 -12.65 -0.71 -19.86
C PRO A 144 -13.95 -0.53 -19.07
N PRO A 145 -13.98 -0.92 -17.79
CA PRO A 145 -15.12 -0.68 -16.92
C PRO A 145 -15.40 0.81 -16.74
N SER A 146 -16.66 1.15 -16.46
CA SER A 146 -17.02 2.49 -16.04
C SER A 146 -16.53 2.78 -14.62
N ARG A 147 -16.55 4.06 -14.22
CA ARG A 147 -16.25 4.46 -12.85
C ARG A 147 -17.17 3.79 -11.81
N GLU A 148 -18.47 3.78 -12.11
CA GLU A 148 -19.47 3.13 -11.25
C GLU A 148 -19.19 1.64 -11.11
N GLU A 149 -18.84 0.97 -12.22
CA GLU A 149 -18.48 -0.44 -12.21
C GLU A 149 -17.19 -0.70 -11.40
N TRP A 150 -16.19 0.18 -11.48
CA TRP A 150 -14.99 0.05 -10.62
C TRP A 150 -15.34 0.17 -9.13
N MET A 151 -16.21 1.10 -8.77
CA MET A 151 -16.66 1.28 -7.39
C MET A 151 -17.44 0.07 -6.88
N GLU A 152 -18.34 -0.50 -7.69
CA GLU A 152 -19.06 -1.75 -7.37
C GLU A 152 -18.09 -2.93 -7.16
N ARG A 153 -16.97 -2.94 -7.88
CA ARG A 153 -15.88 -3.92 -7.74
C ARG A 153 -14.94 -3.64 -6.56
N GLY A 154 -15.25 -2.66 -5.70
CA GLY A 154 -14.42 -2.32 -4.53
C GLY A 154 -13.17 -1.51 -4.87
N ARG A 155 -13.12 -0.89 -6.05
CA ARG A 155 -12.00 -0.02 -6.45
C ARG A 155 -12.42 1.44 -6.32
N MET A 156 -11.85 2.12 -5.34
CA MET A 156 -12.14 3.53 -5.09
C MET A 156 -11.37 4.45 -6.04
N PRO A 157 -11.96 5.59 -6.46
CA PRO A 157 -11.25 6.60 -7.24
C PRO A 157 -9.99 7.09 -6.54
N ASP A 158 -8.95 7.38 -7.31
CA ASP A 158 -7.69 7.89 -6.76
C ASP A 158 -7.92 9.31 -6.19
N PRO A 159 -7.56 9.58 -4.92
CA PRO A 159 -7.79 10.91 -4.33
C PRO A 159 -7.11 12.05 -5.09
N ARG A 160 -6.06 11.75 -5.86
CA ARG A 160 -5.35 12.72 -6.73
C ARG A 160 -6.24 13.27 -7.84
N GLU A 161 -7.34 12.61 -8.19
CA GLU A 161 -8.31 13.14 -9.16
C GLU A 161 -8.85 14.52 -8.74
N ASN A 162 -9.00 14.77 -7.44
CA ASN A 162 -9.47 16.05 -6.93
C ASN A 162 -8.50 17.19 -7.22
N GLU A 163 -7.20 16.90 -7.40
CA GLU A 163 -6.19 17.91 -7.74
C GLU A 163 -6.43 18.53 -9.11
N ARG A 164 -7.05 17.79 -10.04
CA ARG A 164 -7.40 18.28 -11.38
C ARG A 164 -8.30 19.49 -11.30
N LEU A 165 -9.33 19.41 -10.44
CA LEU A 165 -10.28 20.49 -10.27
C LEU A 165 -9.62 21.70 -9.62
N PHE A 166 -8.75 21.48 -8.63
CA PHE A 166 -7.98 22.57 -8.01
C PHE A 166 -7.04 23.27 -9.01
N GLN A 167 -6.31 22.52 -9.82
CA GLN A 167 -5.45 23.06 -10.87
C GLN A 167 -6.25 23.84 -11.92
N TRP A 168 -7.38 23.28 -12.35
CA TRP A 168 -8.28 23.95 -13.28
C TRP A 168 -8.81 25.28 -12.68
N MET A 169 -9.25 25.27 -11.42
CA MET A 169 -9.71 26.48 -10.73
C MET A 169 -8.59 27.52 -10.66
N GLN A 170 -7.37 27.13 -10.30
CA GLN A 170 -6.21 28.04 -10.27
C GLN A 170 -5.93 28.66 -11.64
N LYS A 171 -5.96 27.88 -12.72
CA LYS A 171 -5.81 28.37 -14.10
C LYS A 171 -6.94 29.35 -14.47
N GLU A 172 -8.18 29.08 -14.08
CA GLU A 172 -9.31 29.99 -14.33
C GLU A 172 -9.23 31.28 -13.51
N PHE A 173 -8.81 31.21 -12.24
CA PHE A 173 -8.55 32.40 -11.42
C PHE A 173 -7.47 33.28 -12.05
N ALA A 174 -6.37 32.69 -12.50
CA ALA A 174 -5.27 33.42 -13.13
C ALA A 174 -5.68 34.09 -14.45
N LYS A 175 -6.48 33.42 -15.29
CA LYS A 175 -6.99 34.00 -16.54
C LYS A 175 -7.97 35.17 -16.32
N ASN A 176 -8.67 35.17 -15.20
CA ASN A 176 -9.70 36.15 -14.86
C ASN A 176 -9.28 37.03 -13.68
N SER A 177 -7.98 37.28 -13.52
CA SER A 177 -7.42 38.07 -12.41
C SER A 177 -7.99 39.49 -12.32
N ASP A 178 -8.50 40.02 -13.44
CA ASP A 178 -9.04 41.37 -13.57
C ASP A 178 -10.55 41.44 -13.25
N MET A 179 -11.22 40.30 -13.03
CA MET A 179 -12.64 40.26 -12.65
C MET A 179 -12.83 40.57 -11.17
N ASP A 180 -14.00 41.16 -10.83
CA ASP A 180 -14.38 41.31 -9.42
C ASP A 180 -14.52 39.95 -8.74
N THR A 181 -14.11 39.87 -7.46
CA THR A 181 -14.10 38.63 -6.70
C THR A 181 -15.48 37.99 -6.58
N SER A 182 -16.56 38.79 -6.51
CA SER A 182 -17.93 38.28 -6.46
C SER A 182 -18.32 37.59 -7.78
N ASP A 183 -18.02 38.24 -8.91
CA ASP A 183 -18.35 37.72 -10.24
C ASP A 183 -17.54 36.47 -10.57
N LEU A 184 -16.26 36.45 -10.17
CA LEU A 184 -15.38 35.30 -10.34
C LEU A 184 -15.83 34.09 -9.49
N ASN A 185 -16.24 34.33 -8.24
CA ASN A 185 -16.82 33.29 -7.39
C ASN A 185 -18.13 32.74 -7.97
N GLN A 186 -18.97 33.60 -8.54
CA GLN A 186 -20.21 33.15 -9.19
C GLN A 186 -19.92 32.33 -10.46
N LEU A 187 -18.93 32.74 -11.28
CA LEU A 187 -18.48 32.00 -12.45
C LEU A 187 -17.99 30.59 -12.06
N ILE A 188 -17.14 30.50 -11.04
CA ILE A 188 -16.60 29.23 -10.54
C ILE A 188 -17.72 28.38 -9.95
N ASN A 189 -18.61 28.94 -9.13
CA ASN A 189 -19.74 28.19 -8.58
C ASN A 189 -20.65 27.62 -9.67
N ASN A 190 -20.96 28.41 -10.71
CA ASN A 190 -21.76 27.96 -11.85
C ASN A 190 -21.08 26.85 -12.67
N LYS A 191 -19.75 26.86 -12.73
CA LYS A 191 -18.96 25.86 -13.46
C LYS A 191 -18.66 24.61 -12.64
N CYS A 192 -18.51 24.73 -11.31
CA CYS A 192 -17.97 23.67 -10.45
C CYS A 192 -19.00 22.97 -9.55
N VAL A 193 -19.98 23.69 -9.00
CA VAL A 193 -20.85 23.15 -7.95
C VAL A 193 -21.90 22.22 -8.56
N GLY A 194 -22.01 21.00 -8.02
CA GLY A 194 -23.04 20.02 -8.40
C GLY A 194 -22.82 19.28 -9.71
N ARG A 195 -21.65 19.44 -10.36
CA ARG A 195 -21.28 18.69 -11.58
C ARG A 195 -20.31 17.56 -11.26
N PRO A 196 -20.50 16.34 -11.80
CA PRO A 196 -19.50 15.27 -11.70
C PRO A 196 -18.20 15.68 -12.39
N LEU A 197 -17.05 15.27 -11.84
CA LEU A 197 -15.71 15.53 -12.42
C LEU A 197 -15.61 15.12 -13.90
N ASP A 198 -16.30 14.05 -14.26
CA ASP A 198 -16.27 13.46 -15.60
C ASP A 198 -17.04 14.30 -16.64
N THR A 199 -17.72 15.35 -16.21
CA THR A 199 -18.51 16.26 -17.07
C THR A 199 -17.82 17.60 -17.35
N PHE A 200 -16.63 17.83 -16.79
CA PHE A 200 -15.86 19.05 -17.00
C PHE A 200 -15.09 18.99 -18.33
N ASP A 201 -15.12 20.09 -19.06
CA ASP A 201 -14.31 20.30 -20.25
C ASP A 201 -12.93 20.79 -19.82
N PHE A 202 -12.01 19.85 -19.63
CA PHE A 202 -10.63 20.15 -19.29
C PHE A 202 -9.85 20.59 -20.54
N PRO A 203 -8.89 21.52 -20.40
CA PRO A 203 -8.03 21.91 -21.51
C PRO A 203 -7.41 20.69 -22.21
N SER A 204 -7.27 20.77 -23.53
CA SER A 204 -6.68 19.71 -24.36
C SER A 204 -5.81 20.28 -25.49
N SER A 205 -5.39 21.54 -25.34
CA SER A 205 -4.86 22.36 -26.43
C SER A 205 -3.34 22.25 -26.58
N THR A 206 -2.64 22.01 -25.48
CA THR A 206 -1.18 21.84 -25.45
C THR A 206 -0.80 20.37 -25.28
N PRO A 207 0.46 19.97 -25.58
CA PRO A 207 0.96 18.64 -25.24
C PRO A 207 0.82 18.33 -23.73
N GLU A 208 1.10 19.31 -22.87
CA GLU A 208 0.91 19.20 -21.42
C GLU A 208 -0.55 18.90 -21.07
N ASP A 209 -1.51 19.67 -21.61
CA ASP A 209 -2.94 19.45 -21.39
C ASP A 209 -3.37 18.03 -21.83
N GLN A 210 -2.87 17.56 -22.96
CA GLN A 210 -3.16 16.22 -23.49
C GLN A 210 -2.57 15.11 -22.61
N ALA A 211 -1.34 15.30 -22.12
CA ALA A 211 -0.69 14.38 -21.19
C ALA A 211 -1.40 14.35 -19.82
N ASP A 212 -1.83 15.51 -19.31
CA ASP A 212 -2.63 15.62 -18.09
C ASP A 212 -3.93 14.84 -18.22
N ASN A 213 -4.66 15.01 -19.34
CA ASN A 213 -5.91 14.30 -19.59
C ASN A 213 -5.72 12.77 -19.58
N LEU A 214 -4.63 12.28 -20.20
CA LEU A 214 -4.28 10.85 -20.18
C LEU A 214 -3.85 10.38 -18.79
N TYR A 215 -3.11 11.19 -18.02
CA TYR A 215 -2.75 10.88 -16.63
C TYR A 215 -3.99 10.75 -15.75
N TYR A 216 -4.93 11.70 -15.85
CA TYR A 216 -6.17 11.64 -15.06
C TYR A 216 -7.06 10.47 -15.48
N GLU A 217 -7.10 10.13 -16.78
CA GLU A 217 -7.75 8.89 -17.23
C GLU A 217 -7.02 7.65 -16.67
N ALA A 218 -5.69 7.69 -16.55
CA ALA A 218 -4.91 6.58 -16.03
C ALA A 218 -5.23 6.30 -14.56
N ILE A 219 -5.28 7.32 -13.70
CA ILE A 219 -5.57 7.13 -12.26
C ILE A 219 -7.03 6.75 -11.98
N ALA A 220 -7.95 7.08 -12.91
CA ALA A 220 -9.34 6.60 -12.88
C ALA A 220 -9.50 5.14 -13.31
N ASN A 221 -8.41 4.49 -13.74
CA ASN A 221 -8.39 3.11 -14.20
C ASN A 221 -7.40 2.25 -13.40
N PHE A 222 -7.52 0.94 -13.54
CA PHE A 222 -6.72 -0.05 -12.82
C PHE A 222 -6.02 -1.02 -13.78
N GLY A 223 -5.04 -1.76 -13.26
CA GLY A 223 -4.31 -2.77 -14.00
C GLY A 223 -3.55 -2.22 -15.21
N ARG A 224 -3.47 -2.99 -16.30
CA ARG A 224 -2.63 -2.66 -17.45
C ARG A 224 -3.05 -1.37 -18.18
N ARG A 225 -4.34 -1.00 -18.14
CA ARG A 225 -4.84 0.23 -18.78
C ARG A 225 -4.21 1.49 -18.17
N ARG A 226 -4.10 1.55 -16.84
CA ARG A 226 -3.42 2.62 -16.09
C ARG A 226 -1.99 2.84 -16.61
N ILE A 227 -1.22 1.76 -16.72
CA ILE A 227 0.17 1.79 -17.19
C ILE A 227 0.24 2.28 -18.65
N LYS A 228 -0.64 1.79 -19.52
CA LYS A 228 -0.66 2.18 -20.94
C LYS A 228 -0.97 3.66 -21.11
N LEU A 229 -1.96 4.19 -20.40
CA LEU A 229 -2.33 5.61 -20.43
C LEU A 229 -1.20 6.50 -19.88
N ALA A 230 -0.53 6.08 -18.79
CA ALA A 230 0.64 6.78 -18.28
C ALA A 230 1.78 6.85 -19.31
N ARG A 231 2.07 5.75 -20.00
CA ARG A 231 3.07 5.73 -21.10
C ARG A 231 2.68 6.62 -22.27
N GLN A 232 1.40 6.68 -22.62
CA GLN A 232 0.90 7.59 -23.65
C GLN A 232 1.05 9.05 -23.25
N ALA A 233 0.78 9.39 -21.99
CA ALA A 233 1.01 10.74 -21.46
C ALA A 233 2.50 11.14 -21.57
N ILE A 234 3.42 10.25 -21.14
CA ILE A 234 4.87 10.48 -21.23
C ILE A 234 5.34 10.59 -22.70
N ALA A 235 4.74 9.85 -23.62
CA ALA A 235 5.07 9.95 -25.04
C ALA A 235 4.70 11.31 -25.66
N ILE A 236 3.68 11.98 -25.11
CA ILE A 236 3.25 13.33 -25.53
C ILE A 236 4.08 14.40 -24.83
N ASP A 237 4.25 14.28 -23.52
CA ASP A 237 5.09 15.15 -22.69
C ASP A 237 6.10 14.31 -21.89
N PRO A 238 7.35 14.20 -22.36
CA PRO A 238 8.39 13.42 -21.69
C PRO A 238 8.76 13.89 -20.28
N ASN A 239 8.41 15.13 -19.93
CA ASN A 239 8.68 15.70 -18.61
C ASN A 239 7.45 15.66 -17.68
N HIS A 240 6.38 14.96 -18.07
CA HIS A 240 5.12 14.92 -17.32
C HIS A 240 5.27 14.19 -15.97
N ALA A 241 5.53 14.96 -14.93
CA ALA A 241 5.94 14.46 -13.61
C ALA A 241 4.95 13.45 -13.00
N ASN A 242 3.66 13.75 -13.08
CA ASN A 242 2.59 12.90 -12.56
C ASN A 242 2.51 11.53 -13.27
N ALA A 243 2.72 11.50 -14.59
CA ALA A 243 2.64 10.28 -15.37
C ALA A 243 3.88 9.40 -15.15
N THR A 244 5.07 10.01 -15.08
CA THR A 244 6.30 9.32 -14.72
C THR A 244 6.24 8.75 -13.31
N PHE A 245 5.71 9.51 -12.34
CA PHE A 245 5.47 9.00 -10.99
C PHE A 245 4.50 7.81 -10.99
N LEU A 246 3.38 7.91 -11.71
CA LEU A 246 2.40 6.83 -11.82
C LEU A 246 2.98 5.55 -12.41
N LEU A 247 3.87 5.68 -13.40
CA LEU A 247 4.59 4.56 -13.98
C LEU A 247 5.52 3.92 -12.94
N ALA A 248 6.30 4.71 -12.21
CA ALA A 248 7.18 4.22 -11.15
C ALA A 248 6.41 3.51 -10.02
N GLU A 249 5.30 4.09 -9.56
CA GLU A 249 4.38 3.48 -8.57
C GLU A 249 3.85 2.11 -9.05
N SER A 250 3.69 1.94 -10.36
CA SER A 250 3.21 0.69 -10.97
C SER A 250 4.31 -0.32 -11.31
N THR A 251 5.58 0.04 -11.12
CA THR A 251 6.75 -0.79 -11.43
C THR A 251 7.13 -1.63 -10.22
N TRP A 252 7.15 -2.95 -10.34
CA TRP A 252 7.50 -3.86 -9.25
C TRP A 252 9.00 -4.13 -9.13
N ASP A 253 9.73 -4.01 -10.23
CA ASP A 253 11.19 -4.08 -10.22
C ASP A 253 11.78 -2.88 -9.45
N ILE A 254 12.48 -3.16 -8.36
CA ILE A 254 12.94 -2.15 -7.41
C ILE A 254 13.96 -1.23 -8.08
N GLU A 255 14.87 -1.78 -8.88
CA GLU A 255 15.94 -1.04 -9.54
C GLU A 255 15.38 -0.08 -10.60
N GLU A 256 14.45 -0.56 -11.42
CA GLU A 256 13.74 0.25 -12.40
C GLU A 256 12.87 1.32 -11.74
N ARG A 257 12.19 0.98 -10.63
CA ARG A 257 11.43 1.96 -9.84
C ARG A 257 12.33 3.08 -9.33
N ILE A 258 13.47 2.75 -8.72
CA ILE A 258 14.47 3.72 -8.26
C ILE A 258 14.93 4.60 -9.43
N ARG A 259 15.31 3.98 -10.56
CA ARG A 259 15.78 4.70 -11.76
C ARG A 259 14.75 5.70 -12.28
N LEU A 260 13.47 5.32 -12.35
CA LEU A 260 12.38 6.20 -12.78
C LEU A 260 12.19 7.38 -11.83
N LEU A 261 12.21 7.13 -10.51
CA LEU A 261 12.01 8.16 -9.49
C LEU A 261 13.19 9.14 -9.42
N GLU A 262 14.43 8.65 -9.44
CA GLU A 262 15.64 9.49 -9.49
C GLU A 262 15.67 10.37 -10.74
N GLY A 263 15.32 9.78 -11.90
CA GLY A 263 15.22 10.51 -13.15
C GLY A 263 14.17 11.63 -13.09
N LEU A 264 13.00 11.33 -12.52
CA LEU A 264 11.94 12.31 -12.28
C LEU A 264 12.40 13.45 -11.36
N ILE A 265 12.95 13.13 -10.19
CA ILE A 265 13.42 14.09 -9.18
C ILE A 265 14.49 15.02 -9.77
N THR A 266 15.44 14.44 -10.51
CA THR A 266 16.55 15.17 -11.14
C THR A 266 16.05 16.11 -12.22
N SER A 267 15.24 15.60 -13.16
CA SER A 267 14.72 16.39 -14.28
C SER A 267 13.80 17.51 -13.80
N TRP A 268 12.91 17.20 -12.85
CA TRP A 268 11.97 18.17 -12.31
C TRP A 268 12.69 19.29 -11.54
N SER A 269 13.66 18.94 -10.68
CA SER A 269 14.42 19.95 -9.91
C SER A 269 15.19 20.91 -10.81
N ALA A 270 15.78 20.40 -11.90
CA ALA A 270 16.53 21.23 -12.84
C ALA A 270 15.63 22.24 -13.59
N GLN A 271 14.36 21.92 -13.78
CA GLN A 271 13.39 22.76 -14.50
C GLN A 271 12.66 23.76 -13.61
N ASN A 272 12.68 23.58 -12.28
CA ASN A 272 11.87 24.34 -11.33
C ASN A 272 12.71 24.96 -10.19
N MET A 273 13.93 25.40 -10.50
CA MET A 273 14.90 25.89 -9.49
C MET A 273 14.40 27.10 -8.68
N GLU A 274 13.55 27.93 -9.28
CA GLU A 274 12.91 29.09 -8.64
C GLU A 274 11.99 28.70 -7.49
N LEU A 275 11.25 27.58 -7.60
CA LEU A 275 10.36 27.10 -6.54
C LEU A 275 11.13 26.73 -5.27
N PHE A 276 12.38 26.29 -5.40
CA PHE A 276 13.26 26.03 -4.25
C PHE A 276 13.73 27.31 -3.54
N ARG A 277 13.48 28.51 -4.07
CA ARG A 277 13.77 29.78 -3.39
C ARG A 277 12.53 30.37 -2.73
N GLU A 278 11.40 30.21 -3.38
CA GLU A 278 10.16 30.91 -3.03
C GLU A 278 9.24 30.06 -2.15
N GLU A 279 9.30 28.73 -2.29
CA GLU A 279 8.26 27.85 -1.75
C GLU A 279 8.74 26.85 -0.68
N ILE A 280 10.01 26.91 -0.25
CA ILE A 280 10.51 26.02 0.82
C ILE A 280 9.59 26.07 2.04
N GLY A 281 9.24 24.89 2.55
CA GLY A 281 8.37 24.70 3.71
C GLY A 281 6.88 24.62 3.35
N GLN A 282 6.49 25.07 2.15
CA GLN A 282 5.10 25.10 1.69
C GLN A 282 4.86 24.37 0.37
N PHE A 283 5.78 23.50 -0.08
CA PHE A 283 5.65 22.76 -1.35
C PHE A 283 4.26 22.11 -1.48
N TRP A 284 3.73 21.49 -0.43
CA TRP A 284 2.40 20.85 -0.51
C TRP A 284 1.25 21.81 -0.90
N LEU A 285 1.34 23.09 -0.52
CA LEU A 285 0.32 24.08 -0.88
C LEU A 285 0.40 24.48 -2.36
N VAL A 286 1.56 24.28 -2.99
CA VAL A 286 1.81 24.56 -4.41
C VAL A 286 1.57 23.28 -5.23
N SER A 287 0.46 23.25 -5.97
CA SER A 287 0.02 22.09 -6.77
C SER A 287 1.11 21.54 -7.70
N GLN A 288 1.89 22.42 -8.31
CA GLN A 288 3.01 22.08 -9.21
C GLN A 288 4.12 21.25 -8.55
N THR A 289 4.33 21.39 -7.24
CA THR A 289 5.44 20.69 -6.53
C THR A 289 5.02 19.36 -5.90
N ARG A 290 3.72 19.08 -5.79
CA ARG A 290 3.22 17.83 -5.19
C ARG A 290 3.74 16.56 -5.88
N PRO A 291 3.84 16.49 -7.22
CA PRO A 291 4.40 15.31 -7.89
C PRO A 291 5.85 15.04 -7.46
N TYR A 292 6.63 16.11 -7.26
CA TYR A 292 8.00 16.03 -6.77
C TYR A 292 8.08 15.51 -5.33
N LEU A 293 7.27 16.05 -4.41
CA LEU A 293 7.20 15.55 -3.04
C LEU A 293 6.80 14.07 -2.97
N ARG A 294 5.82 13.65 -3.79
CA ARG A 294 5.41 12.24 -3.88
C ARG A 294 6.53 11.35 -4.40
N ALA A 295 7.27 11.81 -5.41
CA ALA A 295 8.42 11.08 -5.94
C ALA A 295 9.52 10.91 -4.88
N LEU A 296 9.82 11.96 -4.10
CA LEU A 296 10.73 11.86 -2.96
C LEU A 296 10.25 10.84 -1.93
N GLY A 297 8.96 10.88 -1.57
CA GLY A 297 8.37 9.97 -0.59
C GLY A 297 8.42 8.51 -1.03
N GLU A 298 8.06 8.24 -2.30
CA GLU A 298 8.12 6.88 -2.84
C GLU A 298 9.56 6.38 -3.00
N LEU A 299 10.50 7.25 -3.36
CA LEU A 299 11.92 6.88 -3.42
C LEU A 299 12.46 6.58 -2.03
N ALA A 300 12.12 7.39 -1.02
CA ALA A 300 12.50 7.16 0.36
C ALA A 300 11.95 5.83 0.89
N ALA A 301 10.68 5.54 0.62
CA ALA A 301 10.08 4.26 0.98
C ALA A 301 10.73 3.08 0.24
N THR A 302 11.08 3.24 -1.04
CA THR A 302 11.73 2.21 -1.84
C THR A 302 13.15 1.91 -1.34
N TYR A 303 13.94 2.95 -1.02
CA TYR A 303 15.24 2.78 -0.39
C TYR A 303 15.14 2.14 0.99
N GLY A 304 14.17 2.55 1.81
CA GLY A 304 13.93 1.97 3.13
C GLY A 304 13.66 0.47 3.05
N TYR A 305 12.76 0.07 2.14
CA TYR A 305 12.45 -1.33 1.86
C TYR A 305 13.67 -2.10 1.30
N ASN A 306 14.49 -1.47 0.47
CA ASN A 306 15.73 -2.05 -0.05
C ASN A 306 16.91 -2.01 0.95
N GLY A 307 16.68 -1.70 2.22
CA GLY A 307 17.71 -1.64 3.27
C GLY A 307 18.65 -0.42 3.20
N GLN A 308 18.46 0.48 2.24
CA GLN A 308 19.21 1.73 2.06
C GLN A 308 18.67 2.82 3.00
N ARG A 309 18.79 2.56 4.31
CA ARG A 309 18.11 3.35 5.35
C ARG A 309 18.61 4.79 5.44
N ASN A 310 19.89 5.06 5.18
CA ASN A 310 20.43 6.42 5.29
C ASN A 310 19.98 7.31 4.12
N GLU A 311 19.87 6.74 2.93
CA GLU A 311 19.32 7.36 1.74
C GLU A 311 17.84 7.69 1.96
N ALA A 312 17.06 6.76 2.52
CA ALA A 312 15.68 6.99 2.91
C ALA A 312 15.55 8.14 3.93
N ILE A 313 16.39 8.15 4.98
CA ILE A 313 16.40 9.21 6.00
C ILE A 313 16.69 10.58 5.35
N ALA A 314 17.69 10.67 4.48
CA ALA A 314 18.05 11.93 3.82
C ALA A 314 16.89 12.49 2.99
N LEU A 315 16.17 11.63 2.26
CA LEU A 315 14.99 12.04 1.49
C LEU A 315 13.82 12.47 2.39
N TYR A 316 13.55 11.76 3.50
CA TYR A 316 12.52 12.20 4.43
C TYR A 316 12.89 13.52 5.12
N GLN A 317 14.16 13.75 5.45
CA GLN A 317 14.63 15.05 5.96
C GLN A 317 14.38 16.17 4.94
N GLU A 318 14.64 15.90 3.66
CA GLU A 318 14.36 16.85 2.58
C GLU A 318 12.85 17.13 2.44
N ILE A 319 12.01 16.10 2.51
CA ILE A 319 10.54 16.27 2.52
C ILE A 319 10.10 17.17 3.67
N LEU A 320 10.60 16.93 4.89
CA LEU A 320 10.25 17.74 6.07
C LEU A 320 10.80 19.18 6.01
N ARG A 321 11.83 19.43 5.21
CA ARG A 321 12.34 20.78 4.91
C ARG A 321 11.48 21.49 3.87
N LEU A 322 11.06 20.78 2.82
CA LEU A 322 10.24 21.33 1.73
C LEU A 322 8.76 21.48 2.11
N ASN A 323 8.29 20.68 3.07
CA ASN A 323 6.91 20.59 3.52
C ASN A 323 6.86 20.56 5.06
N GLU A 324 6.94 21.73 5.69
CA GLU A 324 7.07 21.86 7.15
C GLU A 324 5.84 21.36 7.90
N ASN A 325 4.65 21.40 7.29
CA ASN A 325 3.43 20.86 7.89
C ASN A 325 3.29 19.34 7.68
N ASP A 326 4.24 18.72 7.00
CA ASP A 326 4.32 17.29 6.73
C ASP A 326 2.98 16.66 6.31
N ASN A 327 2.38 17.24 5.28
CA ASN A 327 1.14 16.73 4.70
C ASN A 327 1.26 15.31 4.11
N LEU A 328 2.48 14.80 3.92
CA LEU A 328 2.73 13.42 3.47
C LEU A 328 2.85 12.41 4.61
N GLY A 329 3.00 12.85 5.85
CA GLY A 329 3.23 11.96 6.98
C GLY A 329 4.65 11.38 7.06
N ALA A 330 5.63 12.02 6.43
CA ALA A 330 7.04 11.60 6.46
C ALA A 330 7.60 11.50 7.89
N ARG A 331 7.06 12.26 8.85
CA ARG A 331 7.46 12.21 10.25
C ARG A 331 7.22 10.86 10.91
N TYR A 332 6.17 10.12 10.51
CA TYR A 332 5.91 8.78 11.03
C TYR A 332 6.93 7.77 10.51
N LEU A 333 7.33 7.92 9.25
CA LEU A 333 8.23 7.00 8.56
C LEU A 333 9.71 7.21 8.92
N ILE A 334 10.13 8.45 9.17
CA ILE A 334 11.53 8.77 9.48
C ILE A 334 11.95 8.37 10.89
N VAL A 335 11.04 8.45 11.88
CA VAL A 335 11.40 8.19 13.29
C VAL A 335 11.88 6.75 13.52
N PRO A 336 11.16 5.70 13.06
CA PRO A 336 11.65 4.32 13.17
C PRO A 336 13.00 4.15 12.48
N LEU A 337 13.17 4.66 11.26
CA LEU A 337 14.42 4.57 10.50
C LEU A 337 15.61 5.20 11.24
N LEU A 338 15.42 6.38 11.85
CA LEU A 338 16.45 7.02 12.69
C LEU A 338 16.81 6.15 13.89
N LEU A 339 15.82 5.51 14.52
CA LEU A 339 16.05 4.61 15.65
C LEU A 339 16.75 3.31 15.24
N ASN A 340 16.43 2.73 14.07
CA ASN A 340 17.18 1.60 13.49
C ASN A 340 18.66 1.96 13.25
N GLN A 341 18.95 3.21 12.90
CA GLN A 341 20.31 3.69 12.68
C GLN A 341 21.00 4.22 13.95
N ASN A 342 20.41 4.05 15.14
CA ASN A 342 20.93 4.58 16.42
C ASN A 342 21.19 6.10 16.37
N ARG A 343 20.29 6.83 15.71
CA ARG A 343 20.28 8.30 15.59
C ARG A 343 19.23 8.91 16.53
N GLU A 344 19.25 8.52 17.80
CA GLU A 344 18.24 8.89 18.80
C GLU A 344 18.08 10.41 18.94
N ALA A 345 19.17 11.17 18.88
CA ALA A 345 19.13 12.62 19.01
C ALA A 345 18.27 13.27 17.89
N GLU A 346 18.36 12.75 16.67
CA GLU A 346 17.58 13.24 15.53
C GLU A 346 16.12 12.76 15.62
N ALA A 347 15.89 11.51 16.07
CA ALA A 347 14.54 11.03 16.32
C ALA A 347 13.82 11.91 17.37
N ILE A 348 14.51 12.27 18.45
CA ILE A 348 14.00 13.20 19.48
C ILE A 348 13.65 14.56 18.86
N GLN A 349 14.51 15.12 18.00
CA GLN A 349 14.21 16.39 17.33
C GLN A 349 12.93 16.33 16.50
N VAL A 350 12.69 15.23 15.78
CA VAL A 350 11.43 15.04 15.02
C VAL A 350 10.23 14.96 15.96
N LEU A 351 10.32 14.16 17.02
CA LEU A 351 9.24 14.00 18.02
C LEU A 351 8.91 15.33 18.73
N GLU A 352 9.91 16.16 19.01
CA GLU A 352 9.76 17.48 19.63
C GLU A 352 9.22 18.53 18.66
N LYS A 353 9.64 18.50 17.38
CA LYS A 353 9.14 19.40 16.34
C LYS A 353 7.65 19.16 16.06
N TYR A 354 7.22 17.90 16.09
CA TYR A 354 5.83 17.49 15.82
C TYR A 354 5.23 16.79 17.05
N PRO A 355 4.82 17.53 18.10
CA PRO A 355 4.30 16.91 19.31
C PRO A 355 2.91 16.29 19.09
N GLU A 356 2.81 14.97 19.27
CA GLU A 356 1.57 14.22 19.11
C GLU A 356 1.34 13.20 20.23
N GLN A 357 0.09 12.81 20.43
CA GLN A 357 -0.33 11.73 21.34
C GLN A 357 -0.90 10.56 20.53
N THR A 358 -0.10 10.03 19.61
CA THR A 358 -0.40 8.84 18.82
C THR A 358 0.34 7.62 19.36
N ALA A 359 -0.08 6.41 19.01
CA ALA A 359 0.63 5.20 19.42
C ALA A 359 2.08 5.23 18.89
N SER A 360 2.29 5.63 17.64
CA SER A 360 3.63 5.72 17.03
C SER A 360 4.60 6.60 17.86
N TRP A 361 4.13 7.76 18.33
CA TRP A 361 4.90 8.68 19.18
C TRP A 361 5.21 8.09 20.56
N LEU A 362 4.20 7.49 21.20
CA LEU A 362 4.32 6.96 22.56
C LEU A 362 5.26 5.75 22.60
N TYR A 363 5.16 4.84 21.63
CA TYR A 363 6.04 3.68 21.51
C TYR A 363 7.48 4.07 21.15
N SER A 364 7.67 5.01 20.21
CA SER A 364 9.01 5.55 19.90
C SER A 364 9.66 6.20 21.14
N SER A 365 8.89 7.00 21.88
CA SER A 365 9.35 7.64 23.12
C SER A 365 9.69 6.60 24.21
N ALA A 366 8.93 5.51 24.30
CA ALA A 366 9.19 4.43 25.25
C ALA A 366 10.47 3.67 24.90
N LEU A 367 10.71 3.39 23.62
CA LEU A 367 11.96 2.78 23.15
C LEU A 367 13.17 3.66 23.45
N ILE A 368 13.09 4.96 23.15
CA ILE A 368 14.18 5.91 23.44
C ILE A 368 14.48 5.93 24.96
N ALA A 369 13.46 6.03 25.81
CA ALA A 369 13.64 6.03 27.25
C ALA A 369 14.24 4.71 27.76
N TYR A 370 13.85 3.58 27.17
CA TYR A 370 14.44 2.28 27.48
C TYR A 370 15.92 2.22 27.09
N ARG A 371 16.29 2.67 25.89
CA ARG A 371 17.70 2.71 25.46
C ARG A 371 18.56 3.62 26.34
N GLN A 372 18.03 4.78 26.75
CA GLN A 372 18.76 5.78 27.54
C GLN A 372 18.90 5.42 29.03
N HIS A 373 17.93 4.70 29.60
CA HIS A 373 17.86 4.52 31.05
C HIS A 373 17.72 3.06 31.52
N GLY A 374 17.50 2.12 30.60
CA GLY A 374 17.24 0.71 30.87
C GLY A 374 15.82 0.42 31.36
N GLY A 375 15.40 -0.84 31.27
CA GLY A 375 14.04 -1.29 31.63
C GLY A 375 13.67 -1.12 33.11
N HIS A 376 14.66 -1.11 34.02
CA HIS A 376 14.44 -0.86 35.45
C HIS A 376 14.19 0.62 35.78
N SER A 377 14.36 1.53 34.83
CA SER A 377 14.13 2.95 35.06
C SER A 377 12.64 3.27 35.24
N PRO A 378 12.25 4.01 36.28
CA PRO A 378 10.89 4.52 36.43
C PRO A 378 10.43 5.37 35.23
N ILE A 379 11.37 6.02 34.53
CA ILE A 379 11.08 6.85 33.35
C ILE A 379 10.65 5.96 32.18
N ALA A 380 11.46 4.93 31.86
CA ALA A 380 11.15 3.97 30.81
C ALA A 380 9.82 3.25 31.08
N LYS A 381 9.65 2.77 32.33
CA LYS A 381 8.40 2.13 32.77
C LYS A 381 7.20 3.04 32.58
N LYS A 382 7.27 4.29 33.03
CA LYS A 382 6.17 5.24 32.89
C LYS A 382 5.84 5.54 31.43
N LYS A 383 6.85 5.73 30.57
CA LYS A 383 6.64 6.00 29.14
C LYS A 383 5.96 4.82 28.45
N LEU A 384 6.43 3.60 28.72
CA LEU A 384 5.84 2.41 28.12
C LEU A 384 4.42 2.12 28.64
N GLN A 385 4.19 2.26 29.95
CA GLN A 385 2.84 2.13 30.51
C GLN A 385 1.85 3.15 29.94
N ASN A 386 2.31 4.36 29.62
CA ASN A 386 1.48 5.34 28.92
C ASN A 386 1.15 4.90 27.48
N ALA A 387 2.10 4.29 26.77
CA ALA A 387 1.87 3.75 25.42
C ALA A 387 0.86 2.60 25.44
N LEU A 388 1.04 1.63 26.35
CA LEU A 388 0.11 0.51 26.54
C LEU A 388 -1.29 0.98 26.94
N LYS A 389 -1.39 1.98 27.83
CA LYS A 389 -2.68 2.56 28.21
C LYS A 389 -3.38 3.22 27.02
N PHE A 390 -2.62 3.76 26.07
CA PHE A 390 -3.18 4.40 24.87
C PHE A 390 -3.62 3.37 23.85
N ASN A 391 -2.79 2.35 23.58
CA ASN A 391 -3.08 1.30 22.62
C ASN A 391 -2.35 -0.01 23.00
N ASP A 392 -3.03 -0.90 23.74
CA ASP A 392 -2.49 -2.20 24.16
C ASP A 392 -2.54 -3.27 23.06
N HIS A 393 -3.30 -3.04 21.98
CA HIS A 393 -3.41 -3.96 20.84
C HIS A 393 -2.08 -4.20 20.12
N VAL A 394 -1.08 -3.32 20.27
CA VAL A 394 0.27 -3.50 19.69
C VAL A 394 0.90 -4.83 20.11
N VAL A 395 0.58 -5.30 21.30
CA VAL A 395 1.10 -6.56 21.86
C VAL A 395 0.66 -7.76 21.03
N GLU A 396 -0.54 -7.72 20.43
CA GLU A 396 -1.06 -8.79 19.57
C GLU A 396 -0.15 -9.03 18.36
N PHE A 397 0.43 -7.98 17.80
CA PHE A 397 1.27 -8.03 16.59
C PHE A 397 2.74 -8.38 16.87
N LEU A 398 3.11 -8.60 18.14
CA LEU A 398 4.43 -9.14 18.49
C LEU A 398 4.50 -10.64 18.20
N ASP A 399 3.37 -11.35 18.24
CA ASP A 399 3.24 -12.75 17.88
C ASP A 399 3.62 -12.97 16.40
N PRO A 400 4.59 -13.86 16.08
CA PRO A 400 4.89 -14.24 14.69
C PRO A 400 3.68 -14.76 13.91
N GLU A 401 2.72 -15.41 14.58
CA GLU A 401 1.50 -15.94 13.93
C GLU A 401 0.48 -14.86 13.59
N THR A 402 0.69 -13.62 14.07
CA THR A 402 -0.19 -12.47 13.82
C THR A 402 0.61 -11.34 13.18
N PRO A 403 0.97 -11.46 11.89
CA PRO A 403 1.72 -10.41 11.21
C PRO A 403 0.89 -9.11 11.15
N PRO A 404 1.54 -7.94 11.29
CA PRO A 404 0.87 -6.68 11.10
C PRO A 404 0.42 -6.52 9.64
N TYR A 405 -0.63 -5.76 9.43
CA TYR A 405 -1.20 -5.42 8.12
C TYR A 405 -1.35 -3.91 8.00
N MET A 406 -1.48 -3.41 6.76
CA MET A 406 -1.68 -1.99 6.50
C MET A 406 -3.17 -1.71 6.22
N PRO A 407 -3.95 -1.20 7.19
CA PRO A 407 -5.35 -0.84 6.99
C PRO A 407 -5.48 0.42 6.11
N GLU A 408 -6.60 0.54 5.39
CA GLU A 408 -6.91 1.77 4.63
C GLU A 408 -7.14 2.97 5.56
N HIS A 409 -7.79 2.73 6.70
CA HIS A 409 -8.12 3.74 7.70
C HIS A 409 -7.98 3.16 9.12
N TYR A 410 -7.65 4.01 10.09
CA TYR A 410 -7.61 3.64 11.49
C TYR A 410 -8.09 4.78 12.38
N GLY A 411 -8.53 4.43 13.60
CA GLY A 411 -8.78 5.38 14.68
C GLY A 411 -7.63 5.40 15.68
N LEU A 412 -7.43 6.51 16.38
CA LEU A 412 -6.47 6.57 17.48
C LEU A 412 -6.86 5.60 18.61
N GLY A 413 -5.92 4.78 19.07
CA GLY A 413 -6.11 3.72 20.05
C GLY A 413 -6.74 2.44 19.49
N SER A 414 -6.95 2.34 18.18
CA SER A 414 -7.57 1.16 17.55
C SER A 414 -6.58 0.03 17.31
N ARG A 415 -7.12 -1.17 17.07
CA ARG A 415 -6.32 -2.33 16.65
C ARG A 415 -5.65 -2.10 15.28
N GLU A 416 -6.30 -1.32 14.41
CA GLU A 416 -5.78 -0.93 13.10
C GLU A 416 -4.56 0.01 13.25
N GLU A 417 -4.59 0.98 14.17
CA GLU A 417 -3.42 1.82 14.48
C GLU A 417 -2.27 0.97 15.04
N ALA A 418 -2.59 0.00 15.90
CA ALA A 418 -1.59 -0.91 16.44
C ALA A 418 -0.91 -1.76 15.35
N ALA A 419 -1.65 -2.18 14.32
CA ALA A 419 -1.08 -2.89 13.18
C ALA A 419 -0.07 -2.02 12.42
N VAL A 420 -0.40 -0.75 12.18
CA VAL A 420 0.52 0.22 11.55
C VAL A 420 1.78 0.43 12.39
N VAL A 421 1.63 0.69 13.69
CA VAL A 421 2.79 0.90 14.58
C VAL A 421 3.69 -0.33 14.63
N ALA A 422 3.11 -1.54 14.70
CA ALA A 422 3.87 -2.77 14.67
C ALA A 422 4.57 -2.99 13.32
N ALA A 423 3.91 -2.71 12.19
CA ALA A 423 4.55 -2.78 10.86
C ALA A 423 5.78 -1.86 10.76
N GLU A 424 5.69 -0.65 11.32
CA GLU A 424 6.75 0.36 11.22
C GLU A 424 7.88 0.19 12.25
N GLN A 425 7.59 -0.31 13.46
CA GLN A 425 8.54 -0.27 14.58
C GLN A 425 8.99 -1.64 15.10
N LYS A 426 8.34 -2.75 14.72
CA LYS A 426 8.70 -4.10 15.22
C LYS A 426 10.15 -4.48 14.89
N GLU A 427 10.66 -4.05 13.74
CA GLU A 427 12.05 -4.28 13.35
C GLU A 427 13.02 -3.65 14.37
N VAL A 428 12.87 -2.35 14.66
CA VAL A 428 13.75 -1.66 15.62
C VAL A 428 13.60 -2.19 17.05
N TRP A 429 12.41 -2.66 17.42
CA TRP A 429 12.19 -3.33 18.71
C TRP A 429 12.96 -4.65 18.80
N SER A 430 12.97 -5.42 17.71
CA SER A 430 13.67 -6.71 17.61
C SER A 430 15.19 -6.54 17.62
N GLU A 431 15.71 -5.49 16.96
CA GLU A 431 17.13 -5.13 16.98
C GLU A 431 17.58 -4.58 18.35
N THR A 432 16.65 -4.10 19.19
CA THR A 432 16.96 -3.56 20.52
C THR A 432 16.95 -4.66 21.58
N ALA A 433 18.15 -5.06 22.03
CA ALA A 433 18.32 -6.12 23.01
C ALA A 433 17.42 -5.96 24.26
N GLY A 434 16.58 -6.98 24.49
CA GLY A 434 15.70 -7.07 25.66
C GLY A 434 14.43 -6.21 25.61
N PHE A 435 14.22 -5.39 24.57
CA PHE A 435 13.05 -4.50 24.52
C PHE A 435 11.73 -5.26 24.34
N ILE A 436 11.67 -6.27 23.45
CA ILE A 436 10.45 -7.08 23.28
C ILE A 436 10.05 -7.82 24.57
N PRO A 437 10.96 -8.56 25.26
CA PRO A 437 10.64 -9.15 26.55
C PRO A 437 10.15 -8.13 27.59
N TYR A 438 10.80 -6.97 27.65
CA TYR A 438 10.38 -5.87 28.52
C TYR A 438 8.97 -5.35 28.17
N LEU A 439 8.67 -5.21 26.88
CA LEU A 439 7.35 -4.79 26.40
C LEU A 439 6.26 -5.77 26.82
N LEU A 440 6.51 -7.07 26.67
CA LEU A 440 5.60 -8.13 27.09
C LEU A 440 5.38 -8.16 28.61
N GLU A 441 6.45 -8.05 29.40
CA GLU A 441 6.36 -7.98 30.86
C GLU A 441 5.50 -6.79 31.31
N GLN A 442 5.70 -5.62 30.71
CA GLN A 442 4.93 -4.42 31.04
C GLN A 442 3.47 -4.51 30.57
N ALA A 443 3.20 -5.21 29.46
CA ALA A 443 1.85 -5.50 28.99
C ALA A 443 1.10 -6.43 29.95
N ASP A 444 1.75 -7.47 30.48
CA ASP A 444 1.17 -8.37 31.47
C ASP A 444 0.79 -7.62 32.77
N GLU A 445 1.71 -6.78 33.27
CA GLU A 445 1.41 -5.89 34.40
C GLU A 445 0.20 -4.99 34.13
N HIS A 446 0.15 -4.37 32.93
CA HIS A 446 -0.95 -3.50 32.51
C HIS A 446 -2.29 -4.25 32.50
N ALA A 447 -2.33 -5.45 31.94
CA ALA A 447 -3.53 -6.29 31.86
C ALA A 447 -4.05 -6.69 33.25
N ILE A 448 -3.14 -7.03 34.18
CA ILE A 448 -3.48 -7.32 35.58
C ILE A 448 -4.12 -6.10 36.25
N GLU A 449 -3.50 -4.92 36.12
CA GLU A 449 -4.02 -3.68 36.69
C GLU A 449 -5.41 -3.32 36.15
N GLN A 450 -5.62 -3.44 34.83
CA GLN A 450 -6.92 -3.23 34.19
C GLN A 450 -7.99 -4.20 34.72
N SER A 451 -7.64 -5.48 34.89
CA SER A 451 -8.52 -6.50 35.45
C SER A 451 -8.93 -6.17 36.88
N GLU A 452 -7.98 -5.74 37.73
CA GLU A 452 -8.28 -5.32 39.09
C GLU A 452 -9.16 -4.07 39.14
N GLN A 453 -8.89 -3.06 38.31
CA GLN A 453 -9.70 -1.84 38.24
C GLN A 453 -11.14 -2.15 37.82
N ARG A 454 -11.34 -3.03 36.82
CA ARG A 454 -12.66 -3.52 36.39
C ARG A 454 -13.40 -4.26 37.52
N LYS A 455 -12.69 -5.07 38.32
CA LYS A 455 -13.26 -5.74 39.50
C LYS A 455 -13.67 -4.72 40.58
N ARG A 456 -12.85 -3.69 40.83
CA ARG A 456 -13.12 -2.63 41.82
C ARG A 456 -14.30 -1.74 41.37
N SER A 457 -14.40 -1.40 40.10
CA SER A 457 -15.52 -0.60 39.56
C SER A 457 -16.84 -1.38 39.60
N ARG A 458 -16.84 -2.67 39.24
CA ARG A 458 -18.01 -3.56 39.39
C ARG A 458 -18.49 -3.70 40.83
N ARG A 459 -17.58 -3.70 41.82
CA ARG A 459 -17.92 -3.72 43.25
C ARG A 459 -18.48 -2.38 43.78
N ARG A 460 -18.26 -1.28 43.07
CA ARG A 460 -18.70 0.09 43.46
C ARG A 460 -20.02 0.52 42.81
N LEU A 461 -20.55 -0.21 41.83
CA LEU A 461 -21.91 0.01 41.32
C LEU A 461 -22.94 -0.41 42.38
N PRO A 462 -23.83 0.48 42.85
CA PRO A 462 -24.80 0.13 43.87
C PRO A 462 -25.82 -0.87 43.31
N THR A 463 -26.06 -1.94 44.06
CA THR A 463 -27.15 -2.91 43.89
C THR A 463 -28.52 -2.28 44.19
N ASN A 464 -28.88 -1.16 43.53
CA ASN A 464 -30.20 -0.55 43.63
C ASN A 464 -31.06 -0.92 42.42
N ALA A 465 -31.42 -2.19 42.30
CA ALA A 465 -32.48 -2.65 41.40
C ALA A 465 -33.30 -3.81 41.98
N LYS A 466 -33.44 -3.91 43.32
CA LYS A 466 -34.38 -4.85 43.97
C LYS A 466 -34.92 -4.30 45.30
N SER A 467 -35.59 -3.15 45.31
CA SER A 467 -36.41 -2.74 46.48
C SER A 467 -37.51 -1.69 46.22
N LYS A 468 -38.01 -1.52 44.99
CA LYS A 468 -39.26 -0.77 44.73
C LYS A 468 -40.29 -1.63 44.01
N GLN A 469 -40.73 -2.69 44.69
CA GLN A 469 -42.00 -3.37 44.45
C GLN A 469 -42.50 -3.93 45.78
N LYS A 470 -42.84 -3.05 46.71
CA LYS A 470 -43.74 -3.31 47.85
C LYS A 470 -44.05 -1.98 48.54
N LYS A 471 -45.32 -1.58 48.50
CA LYS A 471 -45.90 -0.28 48.93
C LYS A 471 -45.57 0.82 47.92
N LEU A 472 -46.51 1.37 47.15
CA LEU A 472 -47.91 1.68 47.39
C LEU A 472 -48.80 1.25 46.22
#